data_AF-A0A2M8WRZ4-F1
#
_entry.id   AF-A0A2M8WRZ4-F1
#
_cell.length_a   1.000
_cell.length_b   1.000
_cell.length_c   1.000
_cell.angle_alpha   90.00
_cell.angle_beta   90.00
_cell.angle_gamma   90.00
#
_symmetry.space_group_name_H-M   'P 1'
#
loop_
_entity.id
_entity.type
_entity.pdbx_description
1 polymer ?
#
loop_
_entity_poly.entity_id
_entity_poly.type
_entity_poly.pdbx_seq_one_letter_code
_entity_poly.pdbx_strand_id
1 'polypeptide(L)'
;MSRAALQEACACRACGWALDGPGWLGDRPTHAICDCCGAEAGVDDTSVEATRAYRRTWVERGAEWFDPGCRPVRWSLYEHLCSIDAP
;
A
#
# COMPACT_ATOMS: atom_id res chain seq x y z
N MET A 1 17.48 5.41 12.93
CA MET A 1 16.90 4.73 11.75
C MET A 1 17.24 5.56 10.52
N SER A 2 17.57 4.96 9.38
CA SER A 2 17.87 5.71 8.15
C SER A 2 16.59 6.34 7.58
N ARG A 3 16.74 7.40 6.78
CA ARG A 3 15.59 8.03 6.08
C ARG A 3 14.87 7.04 5.16
N ALA A 4 15.61 6.10 4.56
CA ALA A 4 15.07 5.04 3.72
C ALA A 4 14.15 4.08 4.50
N ALA A 5 14.55 3.65 5.70
CA ALA A 5 13.74 2.74 6.53
C ALA A 5 12.43 3.39 7.00
N LEU A 6 12.43 4.72 7.21
CA LEU A 6 11.20 5.47 7.52
C LEU A 6 10.27 5.54 6.31
N GLN A 7 10.83 5.71 5.10
CA GLN A 7 10.05 5.71 3.86
C GLN A 7 9.46 4.33 3.53
N GLU A 8 10.19 3.25 3.78
CA GLU A 8 9.67 1.88 3.62
C GLU A 8 8.57 1.55 4.64
N ALA A 9 8.70 2.01 5.89
CA ALA A 9 7.70 1.77 6.92
C ALA A 9 6.35 2.46 6.63
N CYS A 10 6.39 3.62 5.97
CA CYS A 10 5.21 4.37 5.56
C CYS A 10 4.69 4.00 4.16
N ALA A 11 5.17 2.92 3.54
CA ALA A 11 4.61 2.42 2.29
C ALA A 11 3.58 1.32 2.58
N CYS A 12 2.41 1.40 1.94
CA CYS A 12 1.45 0.30 1.94
C CYS A 12 2.11 -0.93 1.32
N ARG A 13 2.18 -2.06 2.05
CA ARG A 13 2.77 -3.29 1.50
C ARG A 13 1.97 -3.84 0.33
N ALA A 14 0.65 -3.66 0.36
CA ALA A 14 -0.25 -4.14 -0.68
C ALA A 14 -0.11 -3.35 -1.98
N CYS A 15 -0.22 -2.02 -1.97
CA CYS A 15 -0.23 -1.24 -3.21
C CYS A 15 0.92 -0.24 -3.35
N GLY A 16 1.84 -0.11 -2.39
CA GLY A 16 2.97 0.83 -2.45
C GLY A 16 2.63 2.31 -2.27
N TRP A 17 1.35 2.66 -2.04
CA TRP A 17 0.95 4.04 -1.72
C TRP A 17 1.57 4.52 -0.41
N ALA A 18 1.90 5.80 -0.34
CA ALA A 18 2.41 6.42 0.88
C ALA A 18 1.29 6.58 1.91
N LEU A 19 1.49 6.01 3.08
CA LEU A 19 0.61 6.12 4.24
C LEU A 19 0.96 7.38 5.05
N ASP A 20 -0.03 7.92 5.78
CA ASP A 20 0.17 9.06 6.70
C ASP A 20 1.06 8.74 7.91
N GLY A 21 1.32 7.45 8.12
CA GLY A 21 2.21 6.95 9.16
C GLY A 21 2.71 5.54 8.84
N PRO A 22 3.58 4.96 9.67
CA PRO A 22 4.09 3.62 9.42
C PRO A 22 2.96 2.60 9.50
N GLY A 23 2.83 1.72 8.51
CA GLY A 23 1.91 0.58 8.59
C GLY A 23 2.42 -0.49 9.56
N TRP A 24 3.74 -0.59 9.72
CA TRP A 24 4.40 -1.55 10.59
C TRP A 24 5.57 -0.92 11.34
N LEU A 25 5.71 -1.29 12.61
CA LEU A 25 6.82 -0.92 13.47
C LEU A 25 7.58 -2.20 13.85
N GLY A 26 8.49 -2.62 12.97
CA GLY A 26 9.11 -3.93 13.05
C GLY A 26 8.12 -5.03 12.67
N ASP A 27 7.85 -5.94 13.60
CA ASP A 27 6.90 -7.05 13.49
C ASP A 27 5.48 -6.71 13.99
N ARG A 28 5.29 -5.49 14.52
CA ARG A 28 3.98 -5.05 15.04
C ARG A 28 3.25 -4.20 14.00
N PRO A 29 2.05 -4.59 13.56
CA PRO A 29 1.22 -3.75 12.70
C PRO A 29 0.69 -2.56 13.50
N THR A 30 0.43 -1.46 12.81
CA THR A 30 -0.21 -0.27 13.39
C THR A 30 -1.71 -0.20 13.10
N HIS A 31 -2.24 -1.14 12.32
CA HIS A 31 -3.62 -1.14 11.81
C HIS A 31 -3.94 0.10 10.96
N ALA A 32 -2.92 0.73 10.38
CA ALA A 32 -3.11 1.78 9.38
C ALA A 32 -3.87 1.22 8.17
N ILE A 33 -4.87 1.96 7.71
CA ILE A 33 -5.66 1.64 6.53
C ILE A 33 -5.15 2.51 5.38
N CYS A 34 -4.91 1.88 4.23
CA CYS A 34 -4.44 2.59 3.05
C CYS A 34 -5.57 3.31 2.32
N ASP A 35 -5.52 4.63 2.20
CA ASP A 35 -6.51 5.43 1.45
C ASP A 35 -6.58 5.06 -0.05
N CYS A 36 -5.49 4.50 -0.59
CA CYS A 36 -5.46 4.02 -1.97
C CYS A 36 -6.18 2.67 -2.08
N CYS A 37 -5.64 1.58 -1.54
CA CYS A 37 -6.18 0.24 -1.82
C CYS A 37 -7.12 -0.32 -0.74
N GLY A 38 -7.22 0.33 0.42
CA GLY A 38 -8.05 -0.11 1.55
C GLY A 38 -7.44 -1.21 2.42
N ALA A 39 -6.21 -1.66 2.11
CA ALA A 39 -5.55 -2.70 2.90
C ALA A 39 -5.27 -2.20 4.32
N GLU A 40 -5.61 -3.00 5.32
CA GLU A 40 -5.26 -2.76 6.72
C GLU A 40 -3.97 -3.50 7.08
N ALA A 41 -3.00 -2.75 7.60
CA ALA A 41 -1.74 -3.30 8.06
C ALA A 41 -1.95 -4.29 9.22
N GLY A 42 -1.46 -5.52 9.09
CA GLY A 42 -1.65 -6.59 10.06
C GLY A 42 -2.89 -7.46 9.82
N VAL A 43 -3.69 -7.15 8.79
CA VAL A 43 -4.85 -7.95 8.39
C VAL A 43 -4.64 -8.47 6.97
N ASP A 44 -4.51 -7.56 6.00
CA ASP A 44 -4.43 -7.89 4.57
C ASP A 44 -3.00 -8.18 4.08
N ASP A 45 -1.99 -7.79 4.87
CA ASP A 45 -0.57 -7.85 4.52
C ASP A 45 0.28 -8.64 5.53
N THR A 46 -0.33 -9.62 6.20
CA THR A 46 0.32 -10.47 7.22
C THR A 46 1.38 -11.43 6.66
N SER A 47 1.29 -11.76 5.37
CA SER A 47 2.31 -12.52 4.63
C SER A 47 2.49 -11.96 3.23
N VAL A 48 3.59 -12.34 2.57
CA VAL A 48 3.85 -11.95 1.17
C VAL A 48 2.73 -12.48 0.25
N GLU A 49 2.25 -13.69 0.50
CA GLU A 49 1.16 -14.32 -0.26
C GLU A 49 -0.16 -13.58 -0.05
N ALA A 50 -0.52 -13.26 1.20
CA ALA A 50 -1.72 -12.50 1.52
C ALA A 50 -1.68 -11.10 0.86
N THR A 51 -0.55 -10.41 1.00
CA THR A 51 -0.31 -9.10 0.38
C THR A 51 -0.51 -9.15 -1.14
N ARG A 52 0.07 -10.17 -1.80
CA ARG A 52 -0.06 -10.36 -3.26
C ARG A 52 -1.47 -10.71 -3.69
N ALA A 53 -2.17 -11.55 -2.92
CA ALA A 53 -3.55 -11.92 -3.17
C ALA A 53 -4.47 -10.68 -3.07
N TYR A 54 -4.29 -9.87 -2.04
CA TYR A 54 -5.01 -8.60 -1.89
C TYR A 54 -4.74 -7.66 -3.06
N ARG A 55 -3.47 -7.40 -3.40
CA ARG A 55 -3.10 -6.55 -4.56
C ARG A 55 -3.79 -7.03 -5.83
N ARG A 56 -3.77 -8.34 -6.10
CA ARG A 56 -4.43 -8.93 -7.27
C ARG A 56 -5.92 -8.60 -7.28
N THR A 57 -6.64 -8.88 -6.20
CA THR A 57 -8.08 -8.61 -6.12
C THR A 57 -8.40 -7.12 -6.28
N TRP A 58 -7.59 -6.23 -5.68
CA TRP A 58 -7.72 -4.79 -5.86
C TRP A 58 -7.56 -4.37 -7.33
N VAL A 59 -6.52 -4.87 -8.02
CA VAL A 59 -6.29 -4.61 -9.45
C VAL A 59 -7.42 -5.18 -10.32
N GLU A 60 -7.88 -6.40 -10.05
CA GLU A 60 -8.99 -7.04 -10.77
C GLU A 60 -10.30 -6.27 -10.66
N ARG A 61 -10.50 -5.54 -9.55
CA ARG A 61 -11.63 -4.64 -9.33
C ARG A 61 -11.45 -3.25 -9.94
N GLY A 62 -10.40 -3.04 -10.75
CA GLY A 62 -10.13 -1.76 -11.39
C GLY A 62 -9.32 -0.79 -10.53
N ALA A 63 -8.65 -1.29 -9.49
CA ALA A 63 -7.84 -0.51 -8.57
C ALA A 63 -8.61 0.68 -7.97
N GLU A 64 -9.85 0.41 -7.56
CA GLU A 64 -10.71 1.40 -6.91
C GLU A 64 -10.02 1.98 -5.68
N TRP A 65 -10.13 3.30 -5.53
CA TRP A 65 -9.58 4.00 -4.37
C TRP A 65 -10.50 3.82 -3.17
N PHE A 66 -9.94 3.45 -2.02
CA PHE A 66 -10.70 3.32 -0.77
C PHE A 66 -11.26 4.67 -0.32
N ASP A 67 -10.44 5.72 -0.37
CA ASP A 67 -10.90 7.11 -0.30
C ASP A 67 -10.72 7.78 -1.68
N PRO A 68 -11.78 7.89 -2.49
CA PRO A 68 -11.73 8.56 -3.78
C PRO A 68 -11.30 10.03 -3.70
N GLY A 69 -11.49 10.70 -2.55
CA GLY A 69 -11.09 12.09 -2.32
C GLY A 69 -9.58 12.28 -2.21
N CYS A 70 -8.85 11.23 -1.81
CA CYS A 70 -7.39 11.22 -1.74
C CYS A 70 -6.73 10.90 -3.10
N ARG A 71 -7.50 10.48 -4.11
CA ARG A 71 -6.95 10.10 -5.43
C ARG A 71 -6.38 11.32 -6.19
N PRO A 72 -5.10 11.32 -6.57
CA PRO A 72 -4.55 12.39 -7.39
C PRO A 72 -5.26 12.49 -8.75
N VAL A 73 -5.51 13.72 -9.22
CA VAL A 73 -6.28 14.00 -10.45
C VAL A 73 -5.72 13.31 -11.70
N ARG A 74 -4.40 13.10 -11.75
CA ARG A 74 -3.70 12.45 -12.87
C ARG A 74 -3.08 11.12 -12.47
N TRP A 75 -3.64 10.46 -11.46
CA TRP A 75 -3.15 9.16 -11.03
C TRP A 75 -3.37 8.11 -12.13
N SER A 76 -2.32 7.35 -12.43
CA SER A 76 -2.32 6.24 -13.39
C SER A 76 -1.91 4.97 -12.67
N LEU A 77 -2.77 3.94 -12.72
CA LEU A 77 -2.46 2.63 -12.14
C LEU A 77 -1.17 2.05 -12.74
N TYR A 78 -0.96 2.19 -14.04
CA TYR A 78 0.21 1.67 -14.72
C TYR A 78 1.50 2.31 -14.21
N GLU A 79 1.56 3.65 -14.18
CA GLU A 79 2.74 4.38 -13.70
C GLU A 79 3.02 4.07 -12.23
N HIS A 80 1.96 3.97 -11.43
CA HIS A 80 2.03 3.62 -10.01
C HIS A 80 2.66 2.24 -9.80
N LEU A 81 2.14 1.20 -10.46
CA LEU A 81 2.69 -0.16 -10.34
C LEU A 81 4.12 -0.26 -10.86
N CYS A 82 4.45 0.41 -11.98
CA CYS A 82 5.82 0.45 -12.50
C CYS A 82 6.82 1.09 -11.53
N SER A 83 6.39 2.05 -10.71
CA SER A 83 7.26 2.68 -9.70
C SER A 83 7.58 1.78 -8.51
N ILE A 84 6.74 0.78 -8.23
CA ILE A 84 6.86 -0.12 -7.08
C ILE A 84 7.61 -1.40 -7.45
N ASP A 85 7.36 -1.91 -8.65
CA ASP A 85 7.97 -3.15 -9.15
C ASP A 85 9.29 -2.88 -9.91
N ALA A 86 9.81 -1.65 -9.84
CA ALA A 86 11.13 -1.30 -10.37
C ALA A 86 12.22 -2.13 -9.66
N PRO A 87 13.20 -2.67 -10.41
CA PRO A 87 14.22 -3.58 -9.88
C PRO A 87 15.17 -2.93 -8.85
#